data_AF-S5MF55-F1
#
_entry.id   AF-S5MF55-F1
#
_cell.length_a   1.000
_cell.length_b   1.000
_cell.length_c   1.000
_cell.angle_alpha   90.00
_cell.angle_beta   90.00
_cell.angle_gamma   90.00
#
_symmetry.space_group_name_H-M   'P 1'
#
loop_
_entity.id
_entity.type
_entity.pdbx_description
1 polymer ?
#
loop_
_entity_poly.entity_id
_entity_poly.type
_entity_poly.pdbx_seq_one_letter_code
_entity_poly.pdbx_strand_id
1 'polypeptide(L)'
;MDFNLILKNMFEELLNYFNEECFKNIKINNKNVSIGNDFLLENLTTKNIDSIDLIIDELNLLRQENQNILTKEDADHKFFASTEILLSSAYEGFRKIKESFINLNFLKHSESGRELIDLNEKFVVRKLTSSSQRILNKYENLPNRFVNNNKVKEFLDCLKKMMSCETVNDLVLLSNELLNKQDEIKKLDYFIDYNALIDEYGWVHDIVKLSNANAEFMGLIVDVEIFSNVIKQQLFKENRVRA
;
A
#
# COMPACT_ATOMS: atom_id res chain seq x y z
N MET A 1 -20.77 0.14 -13.76
CA MET A 1 -19.65 0.06 -12.82
C MET A 1 -19.04 -1.27 -13.11
N ASP A 2 -17.91 -1.26 -13.80
CA ASP A 2 -17.21 -2.49 -14.11
C ASP A 2 -16.23 -2.75 -12.97
N PHE A 3 -16.71 -3.46 -11.95
CA PHE A 3 -15.94 -3.70 -10.74
C PHE A 3 -14.74 -4.63 -10.99
N ASN A 4 -14.84 -5.49 -12.02
CA ASN A 4 -13.71 -6.30 -12.47
C ASN A 4 -12.66 -5.43 -13.15
N LEU A 5 -13.05 -4.41 -13.92
CA LEU A 5 -12.11 -3.47 -14.52
C LEU A 5 -11.34 -2.67 -13.46
N ILE A 6 -12.01 -2.13 -12.42
CA ILE A 6 -11.31 -1.44 -11.33
C ILE A 6 -10.32 -2.39 -10.65
N LEU A 7 -10.73 -3.63 -10.37
CA LEU A 7 -9.85 -4.63 -9.76
C LEU A 7 -8.60 -4.90 -10.60
N LYS A 8 -8.79 -5.14 -11.91
CA LYS A 8 -7.69 -5.44 -12.83
C LYS A 8 -6.74 -4.27 -12.97
N ASN A 9 -7.26 -3.06 -13.17
CA ASN A 9 -6.44 -1.86 -13.28
C ASN A 9 -5.61 -1.64 -12.01
N MET A 10 -6.24 -1.72 -10.84
CA MET A 10 -5.53 -1.56 -9.56
C MET A 10 -4.45 -2.61 -9.36
N PHE A 11 -4.75 -3.86 -9.71
CA PHE A 11 -3.78 -4.96 -9.61
C PHE A 11 -2.60 -4.74 -10.57
N GLU A 12 -2.88 -4.40 -11.83
CA GLU A 12 -1.87 -4.15 -12.87
C GLU A 12 -0.99 -2.94 -12.54
N GLU A 13 -1.59 -1.83 -12.13
CA GLU A 13 -0.86 -0.62 -11.73
C GLU A 13 0.06 -0.89 -10.55
N LEU A 14 -0.43 -1.56 -9.50
CA LEU A 14 0.40 -1.91 -8.34
C LEU A 14 1.52 -2.88 -8.71
N LEU A 15 1.23 -3.86 -9.56
CA LEU A 15 2.21 -4.82 -10.04
C LEU A 15 3.32 -4.14 -10.85
N ASN A 16 2.96 -3.30 -11.81
CA ASN A 16 3.92 -2.57 -12.64
C ASN A 16 4.75 -1.62 -11.78
N TYR A 17 4.11 -0.92 -10.83
CA TYR A 17 4.79 -0.07 -9.87
C TYR A 17 5.91 -0.82 -9.11
N PHE A 18 5.63 -2.02 -8.62
CA PHE A 18 6.64 -2.81 -7.92
C PHE A 18 7.68 -3.43 -8.86
N ASN A 19 7.28 -4.02 -9.98
CA ASN A 19 8.19 -4.73 -10.89
C ASN A 19 9.10 -3.77 -11.68
N GLU A 20 8.56 -2.69 -12.21
CA GLU A 20 9.27 -1.79 -13.13
C GLU A 20 10.02 -0.67 -12.41
N GLU A 21 9.55 -0.25 -11.23
CA GLU A 21 10.15 0.85 -10.48
C GLU A 21 10.87 0.36 -9.21
N CYS A 22 10.15 -0.31 -8.30
CA CYS A 22 10.69 -0.61 -6.97
C CYS A 22 11.73 -1.74 -6.96
N PHE A 23 11.44 -2.86 -7.62
CA PHE A 23 12.30 -4.04 -7.65
C PHE A 23 13.33 -4.02 -8.78
N LYS A 24 13.36 -2.93 -9.54
CA LYS A 24 14.32 -2.74 -10.63
C LYS A 24 15.75 -2.89 -10.10
N ASN A 25 16.46 -3.88 -10.62
CA ASN A 25 17.83 -4.25 -10.25
C ASN A 25 18.02 -4.80 -8.82
N ILE A 26 16.95 -5.08 -8.07
CA ILE A 26 17.06 -5.73 -6.76
C ILE A 26 17.28 -7.22 -6.95
N LYS A 27 18.28 -7.76 -6.26
CA LYS A 27 18.65 -9.18 -6.34
C LYS A 27 18.74 -9.83 -4.97
N ILE A 28 17.89 -10.81 -4.71
CA ILE A 28 18.00 -11.68 -3.53
C ILE A 28 18.65 -12.98 -3.97
N ASN A 29 19.76 -13.38 -3.32
CA ASN A 29 20.49 -14.61 -3.67
C ASN A 29 20.81 -14.76 -5.18
N ASN A 30 21.26 -13.66 -5.81
CA ASN A 30 21.57 -13.57 -7.24
C ASN A 30 20.39 -13.74 -8.21
N LYS A 31 19.15 -13.79 -7.72
CA LYS A 31 17.93 -13.78 -8.54
C LYS A 31 17.31 -12.40 -8.52
N ASN A 32 16.86 -11.91 -9.67
CA ASN A 32 16.10 -10.67 -9.73
C ASN A 32 14.78 -10.85 -8.98
N VAL A 33 14.44 -9.86 -8.16
CA VAL A 33 13.12 -9.80 -7.53
C VAL A 33 12.12 -9.37 -8.58
N SER A 34 11.06 -10.14 -8.72
CA SER A 34 9.90 -9.82 -9.54
C SER A 34 8.69 -10.54 -8.96
N ILE A 35 7.52 -9.96 -9.13
CA ILE A 35 6.24 -10.58 -8.83
C ILE A 35 5.71 -11.19 -10.13
N GLY A 36 5.46 -12.50 -10.16
CA GLY A 36 4.91 -13.19 -11.34
C GLY A 36 3.46 -12.79 -11.63
N ASN A 37 3.09 -12.65 -12.92
CA ASN A 37 1.73 -12.22 -13.30
C ASN A 37 1.04 -13.06 -14.37
N ASP A 38 1.78 -13.93 -15.06
CA ASP A 38 1.50 -14.29 -16.46
C ASP A 38 0.14 -14.95 -16.73
N PHE A 39 -0.56 -15.42 -15.69
CA PHE A 39 -1.90 -16.02 -15.81
C PHE A 39 -2.97 -15.36 -14.92
N LEU A 40 -2.57 -14.48 -14.00
CA LEU A 40 -3.44 -14.02 -12.93
C LEU A 40 -4.29 -12.82 -13.37
N LEU A 41 -3.68 -11.83 -14.02
CA LEU A 41 -4.34 -10.58 -14.41
C LEU A 41 -5.53 -10.81 -15.37
N GLU A 42 -5.34 -11.67 -16.38
CA GLU A 42 -6.40 -11.96 -17.37
C GLU A 42 -7.63 -12.61 -16.73
N ASN A 43 -7.39 -13.51 -15.77
CA ASN A 43 -8.42 -14.29 -15.11
C ASN A 43 -8.97 -13.65 -13.83
N LEU A 44 -8.35 -12.57 -13.33
CA LEU A 44 -8.74 -11.93 -12.08
C LEU A 44 -10.11 -11.27 -12.22
N THR A 45 -11.02 -11.65 -11.34
CA THR A 45 -12.37 -11.10 -11.21
C THR A 45 -12.73 -10.99 -9.75
N THR A 46 -13.81 -10.27 -9.46
CA THR A 46 -14.29 -10.11 -8.10
C THR A 46 -14.85 -11.42 -7.52
N LYS A 47 -15.02 -12.47 -8.34
CA LYS A 47 -15.52 -13.80 -7.92
C LYS A 47 -14.39 -14.76 -7.54
N ASN A 48 -13.18 -14.56 -8.04
CA ASN A 48 -12.01 -15.39 -7.75
C ASN A 48 -10.88 -14.56 -7.13
N ILE A 49 -11.25 -13.62 -6.25
CA ILE A 49 -10.31 -12.67 -5.66
C ILE A 49 -9.24 -13.34 -4.78
N ASP A 50 -9.53 -14.54 -4.27
CA ASP A 50 -8.56 -15.35 -3.53
C ASP A 50 -7.36 -15.76 -4.39
N SER A 51 -7.42 -15.64 -5.72
CA SER A 51 -6.24 -15.81 -6.58
C SER A 51 -5.10 -14.85 -6.22
N ILE A 52 -5.39 -13.67 -5.65
CA ILE A 52 -4.37 -12.73 -5.16
C ILE A 52 -3.47 -13.35 -4.08
N ASP A 53 -3.94 -14.40 -3.37
CA ASP A 53 -3.13 -15.09 -2.35
C ASP A 53 -1.84 -15.68 -2.94
N LEU A 54 -1.83 -16.07 -4.22
CA LEU A 54 -0.62 -16.57 -4.88
C LEU A 54 0.51 -15.53 -4.88
N ILE A 55 0.16 -14.26 -5.10
CA ILE A 55 1.10 -13.13 -5.06
C ILE A 55 1.55 -12.84 -3.63
N ILE A 56 0.61 -12.88 -2.69
CA ILE A 56 0.88 -12.66 -1.28
C ILE A 56 1.85 -13.72 -0.74
N ASP A 57 1.67 -14.97 -1.14
CA ASP A 57 2.53 -16.09 -0.79
C ASP A 57 3.92 -15.98 -1.44
N GLU A 58 3.99 -15.60 -2.72
CA GLU A 58 5.25 -15.31 -3.41
C GLU A 58 6.05 -14.20 -2.69
N LEU A 59 5.38 -13.11 -2.32
CA LEU A 59 6.00 -12.01 -1.56
C LEU A 59 6.47 -12.46 -0.17
N ASN A 60 5.72 -13.33 0.51
CA ASN A 60 6.15 -13.91 1.78
C ASN A 60 7.40 -14.77 1.62
N LEU A 61 7.51 -15.57 0.56
CA LEU A 61 8.71 -16.35 0.26
C LEU A 61 9.90 -15.42 0.01
N LEU A 62 9.74 -14.37 -0.79
CA LEU A 62 10.78 -13.38 -1.03
C LEU A 62 11.23 -12.69 0.28
N ARG A 63 10.30 -12.39 1.20
CA ARG A 63 10.64 -11.84 2.53
C ARG A 63 11.42 -12.82 3.38
N GLN A 64 11.06 -14.10 3.37
CA GLN A 64 11.83 -15.14 4.06
C GLN A 64 13.24 -15.26 3.46
N GLU A 65 13.37 -15.23 2.13
CA GLU A 65 14.67 -15.23 1.46
C GLU A 65 15.50 -14.00 1.81
N ASN A 66 14.87 -12.81 1.91
CA ASN A 66 15.54 -11.57 2.35
C ASN A 66 16.04 -11.69 3.80
N GLN A 67 15.23 -12.24 4.70
CA GLN A 67 15.63 -12.47 6.11
C GLN A 67 16.81 -13.44 6.21
N ASN A 68 16.86 -14.46 5.34
CA ASN A 68 17.98 -15.41 5.33
C ASN A 68 19.33 -14.75 4.99
N ILE A 69 19.37 -13.55 4.39
CA ILE A 69 20.61 -12.80 4.14
C ILE A 69 21.32 -12.48 5.46
N LEU A 70 20.55 -12.20 6.53
CA LEU A 70 21.09 -11.87 7.84
C LEU A 70 21.81 -13.03 8.53
N THR A 71 21.72 -14.26 7.99
CA THR A 71 22.42 -15.44 8.53
C THR A 71 23.85 -15.59 8.00
N LYS A 72 24.26 -14.76 7.04
CA LYS A 72 25.59 -14.79 6.43
C LYS A 72 26.58 -13.93 7.24
N GLU A 73 27.85 -14.34 7.29
CA GLU A 73 28.90 -13.65 8.07
C GLU A 73 29.09 -12.18 7.63
N ASP A 74 28.99 -11.89 6.32
CA ASP A 74 29.09 -10.54 5.75
C ASP A 74 27.72 -10.05 5.24
N ALA A 75 26.69 -10.10 6.09
CA ALA A 75 25.35 -9.69 5.70
C ALA A 75 25.28 -8.19 5.36
N ASP A 76 24.84 -7.85 4.14
CA ASP A 76 24.54 -6.48 3.77
C ASP A 76 23.21 -6.03 4.42
N HIS A 77 23.33 -5.42 5.59
CA HIS A 77 22.20 -4.93 6.38
C HIS A 77 21.42 -3.81 5.69
N LYS A 78 22.08 -2.98 4.88
CA LYS A 78 21.42 -1.90 4.14
C LYS A 78 20.56 -2.47 3.01
N PHE A 79 21.11 -3.47 2.33
CA PHE A 79 20.37 -4.23 1.33
C PHE A 79 19.15 -4.94 1.96
N PHE A 80 19.33 -5.62 3.10
CA PHE A 80 18.22 -6.25 3.81
C PHE A 80 17.11 -5.25 4.17
N ALA A 81 17.48 -4.12 4.80
CA ALA A 81 16.53 -3.12 5.25
C ALA A 81 15.74 -2.51 4.10
N SER A 82 16.42 -2.22 2.98
CA SER A 82 15.77 -1.67 1.79
C SER A 82 14.86 -2.62 1.08
N THR A 83 15.28 -3.86 0.98
CA THR A 83 14.46 -4.90 0.38
C THR A 83 13.25 -5.22 1.26
N GLU A 84 13.40 -5.24 2.59
CA GLU A 84 12.29 -5.57 3.51
C GLU A 84 11.17 -4.54 3.48
N ILE A 85 11.49 -3.26 3.36
CA ILE A 85 10.50 -2.18 3.28
C ILE A 85 9.68 -2.29 1.99
N LEU A 86 10.34 -2.55 0.86
CA LEU A 86 9.68 -2.71 -0.43
C LEU A 86 8.79 -3.96 -0.46
N LEU A 87 9.32 -5.10 -0.01
CA LEU A 87 8.57 -6.35 0.05
C LEU A 87 7.37 -6.27 1.02
N SER A 88 7.54 -5.64 2.19
CA SER A 88 6.44 -5.43 3.14
C SER A 88 5.36 -4.52 2.57
N SER A 89 5.77 -3.49 1.82
CA SER A 89 4.84 -2.57 1.15
C SER A 89 4.06 -3.27 0.04
N ALA A 90 4.74 -4.07 -0.79
CA ALA A 90 4.09 -4.88 -1.82
C ALA A 90 3.08 -5.86 -1.20
N TYR A 91 3.51 -6.60 -0.17
CA TYR A 91 2.67 -7.55 0.54
C TYR A 91 1.37 -6.89 1.03
N GLU A 92 1.48 -5.75 1.70
CA GLU A 92 0.31 -5.04 2.23
C GLU A 92 -0.56 -4.45 1.13
N GLY A 93 0.04 -3.94 0.06
CA GLY A 93 -0.70 -3.41 -1.09
C GLY A 93 -1.61 -4.47 -1.72
N PHE A 94 -1.09 -5.64 -2.08
CA PHE A 94 -1.90 -6.73 -2.64
C PHE A 94 -2.92 -7.28 -1.64
N ARG A 95 -2.53 -7.43 -0.37
CA ARG A 95 -3.46 -7.81 0.70
C ARG A 95 -4.63 -6.83 0.81
N LYS A 96 -4.36 -5.53 0.69
CA LYS A 96 -5.37 -4.48 0.79
C LYS A 96 -6.29 -4.45 -0.42
N ILE A 97 -5.79 -4.70 -1.64
CA ILE A 97 -6.64 -4.91 -2.82
C ILE A 97 -7.64 -6.02 -2.53
N LYS A 98 -7.18 -7.20 -2.10
CA LYS A 98 -8.05 -8.33 -1.76
C LYS A 98 -9.09 -7.94 -0.70
N GLU A 99 -8.64 -7.39 0.43
CA GLU A 99 -9.52 -7.00 1.54
C GLU A 99 -10.59 -5.98 1.12
N SER A 100 -10.21 -4.94 0.38
CA SER A 100 -11.13 -3.87 0.00
C SER A 100 -12.16 -4.33 -1.00
N PHE A 101 -11.81 -5.19 -1.95
CA PHE A 101 -12.78 -5.76 -2.88
C PHE A 101 -13.67 -6.84 -2.24
N ILE A 102 -13.20 -7.60 -1.24
CA ILE A 102 -14.07 -8.47 -0.42
C ILE A 102 -15.12 -7.62 0.31
N ASN A 103 -14.68 -6.55 0.98
CA ASN A 103 -15.57 -5.63 1.69
C ASN A 103 -16.61 -4.99 0.74
N LEU A 104 -16.18 -4.54 -0.44
CA LEU A 104 -17.07 -3.94 -1.43
C LEU A 104 -18.03 -4.96 -2.05
N ASN A 105 -17.59 -6.22 -2.26
CA ASN A 105 -18.47 -7.30 -2.70
C ASN A 105 -19.57 -7.59 -1.68
N PHE A 106 -19.27 -7.50 -0.37
CA PHE A 106 -20.27 -7.65 0.69
C PHE A 106 -21.33 -6.54 0.66
N LEU A 107 -20.97 -5.34 0.19
CA LEU A 107 -21.88 -4.20 0.04
C LEU A 107 -22.67 -4.23 -1.27
N LYS A 108 -22.50 -5.26 -2.11
CA LYS A 108 -23.25 -5.36 -3.37
C LYS A 108 -24.68 -5.83 -3.12
N HIS A 109 -25.63 -5.18 -3.79
CA HIS A 109 -27.00 -5.65 -3.90
C HIS A 109 -27.48 -5.54 -5.35
N SER A 110 -28.58 -6.25 -5.65
CA SER A 110 -29.21 -6.20 -6.97
C SER A 110 -30.53 -5.44 -6.90
N GLU A 111 -30.66 -4.38 -7.70
CA GLU A 111 -31.91 -3.63 -7.85
C GLU A 111 -32.24 -3.49 -9.35
N SER A 112 -33.45 -3.90 -9.75
CA SER A 112 -33.92 -3.86 -11.15
C SER A 112 -32.95 -4.47 -12.17
N GLY A 113 -32.29 -5.59 -11.82
CA GLY A 113 -31.33 -6.29 -12.68
C GLY A 113 -29.97 -5.60 -12.80
N ARG A 114 -29.68 -4.60 -11.98
CA ARG A 114 -28.40 -3.90 -11.90
C ARG A 114 -27.70 -4.21 -10.58
N GLU A 115 -26.41 -4.52 -10.63
CA GLU A 115 -25.57 -4.56 -9.44
C GLU A 115 -25.24 -3.12 -8.99
N LEU A 116 -25.57 -2.82 -7.74
CA LEU A 116 -25.27 -1.58 -7.03
C LEU A 116 -24.41 -1.89 -5.80
N ILE A 117 -23.76 -0.87 -5.25
CA ILE A 117 -23.00 -0.96 -4.00
C ILE A 117 -23.58 0.05 -3.02
N ASP A 118 -23.90 -0.40 -1.81
CA ASP A 118 -24.31 0.47 -0.70
C ASP A 118 -23.11 1.13 -0.04
N LEU A 119 -22.60 2.17 -0.70
CA LEU A 119 -21.49 2.97 -0.23
C LEU A 119 -21.82 4.45 -0.40
N ASN A 120 -21.58 5.24 0.64
CA ASN A 120 -21.69 6.70 0.57
C ASN A 120 -20.34 7.35 0.90
N GLU A 121 -20.18 8.59 0.44
CA GLU A 121 -18.96 9.38 0.62
C GLU A 121 -18.56 9.53 2.11
N LYS A 122 -19.52 9.78 3.00
CA LYS A 122 -19.23 9.91 4.44
C LYS A 122 -18.61 8.65 5.04
N PHE A 123 -19.05 7.47 4.61
CA PHE A 123 -18.45 6.20 5.03
C PHE A 123 -17.01 6.08 4.52
N VAL A 124 -16.77 6.42 3.25
CA VAL A 124 -15.42 6.40 2.66
C VAL A 124 -14.48 7.33 3.40
N VAL A 125 -14.89 8.59 3.63
CA VAL A 125 -14.12 9.58 4.39
C VAL A 125 -13.75 9.03 5.77
N ARG A 126 -14.73 8.49 6.51
CA ARG A 126 -14.46 7.89 7.84
C ARG A 126 -13.48 6.73 7.79
N LYS A 127 -13.58 5.86 6.77
CA LYS A 127 -12.65 4.73 6.58
C LYS A 127 -11.23 5.22 6.32
N LEU A 128 -11.06 6.17 5.41
CA LEU A 128 -9.76 6.73 5.04
C LEU A 128 -9.14 7.55 6.18
N THR A 129 -9.93 8.32 6.92
CA THR A 129 -9.51 9.01 8.15
C THR A 129 -9.03 8.03 9.21
N SER A 130 -9.76 6.93 9.43
CA SER A 130 -9.37 5.87 10.38
C SER A 130 -8.05 5.20 9.98
N SER A 131 -7.88 4.88 8.69
CA SER A 131 -6.60 4.37 8.15
C SER A 131 -5.47 5.37 8.35
N SER A 132 -5.70 6.66 8.09
CA SER A 132 -4.71 7.74 8.28
C SER A 132 -4.28 7.86 9.75
N GLN A 133 -5.23 7.82 10.70
CA GLN A 133 -4.94 7.81 12.13
C GLN A 133 -4.10 6.60 12.54
N ARG A 134 -4.41 5.41 12.01
CA ARG A 134 -3.64 4.19 12.30
C ARG A 134 -2.19 4.33 11.84
N ILE A 135 -1.96 4.91 10.66
CA ILE A 135 -0.61 5.16 10.12
C ILE A 135 0.10 6.21 10.97
N LEU A 136 -0.56 7.33 11.28
CA LEU A 136 -0.02 8.38 12.13
C LEU A 136 0.50 7.79 13.45
N ASN A 137 -0.32 6.99 14.13
CA ASN A 137 0.06 6.33 15.38
C ASN A 137 1.28 5.41 15.21
N LYS A 138 1.41 4.69 14.08
CA LYS A 138 2.58 3.84 13.84
C LYS A 138 3.85 4.64 13.65
N TYR A 139 3.78 5.75 12.90
CA TYR A 139 4.92 6.63 12.69
C TYR A 139 5.33 7.41 13.94
N GLU A 140 4.37 7.89 14.74
CA GLU A 140 4.65 8.60 16.00
C GLU A 140 5.30 7.68 17.06
N ASN A 141 5.06 6.37 16.99
CA ASN A 141 5.67 5.36 17.86
C ASN A 141 6.97 4.77 17.29
N LEU A 142 7.49 5.28 16.16
CA LEU A 142 8.82 4.90 15.69
C LEU A 142 9.89 5.45 16.66
N PRO A 143 11.04 4.76 16.80
CA PRO A 143 12.15 5.28 17.57
C PRO A 143 12.55 6.70 17.14
N ASN A 144 12.88 7.57 18.12
CA ASN A 144 13.19 9.00 17.88
C ASN A 144 14.27 9.25 16.82
N ARG A 145 15.20 8.30 16.66
CA ARG A 145 16.24 8.31 15.61
C ARG A 145 15.69 8.35 14.18
N PHE A 146 14.46 7.90 13.95
CA PHE A 146 13.77 8.03 12.66
C PHE A 146 12.93 9.30 12.58
N VAL A 147 12.25 9.67 13.68
CA VAL A 147 11.21 10.73 13.70
C VAL A 147 11.77 12.15 13.55
N ASN A 148 13.02 12.40 13.91
CA ASN A 148 13.64 13.74 13.85
C ASN A 148 14.00 14.22 12.43
N ASN A 149 13.56 13.52 11.39
CA ASN A 149 13.76 13.92 10.00
C ASN A 149 12.62 14.87 9.56
N ASN A 150 12.95 16.04 9.00
CA ASN A 150 11.95 17.01 8.52
C ASN A 150 10.98 16.40 7.51
N LYS A 151 11.41 15.45 6.69
CA LYS A 151 10.54 14.74 5.73
C LYS A 151 9.46 13.91 6.42
N VAL A 152 9.81 13.25 7.54
CA VAL A 152 8.84 12.53 8.39
C VAL A 152 7.82 13.52 8.91
N LYS A 153 8.28 14.66 9.42
CA LYS A 153 7.40 15.66 10.00
C LYS A 153 6.39 16.18 8.97
N GLU A 154 6.85 16.51 7.76
CA GLU A 154 5.98 16.90 6.65
C GLU A 154 4.98 15.80 6.28
N PHE A 155 5.41 14.54 6.25
CA PHE A 155 4.54 13.39 6.02
C PHE A 155 3.46 13.25 7.10
N LEU A 156 3.84 13.37 8.38
CA LEU A 156 2.89 13.33 9.50
C LEU A 156 1.90 14.50 9.46
N ASP A 157 2.35 15.68 9.05
CA ASP A 157 1.48 16.84 8.91
C ASP A 157 0.46 16.65 7.78
N CYS A 158 0.82 16.01 6.66
CA CYS A 158 -0.12 15.61 5.62
C CYS A 158 -1.15 14.58 6.13
N LEU A 159 -0.74 13.57 6.89
CA LEU A 159 -1.68 12.61 7.50
C LEU A 159 -2.66 13.29 8.46
N LYS A 160 -2.19 14.26 9.26
CA LYS A 160 -3.06 15.06 10.14
C LYS A 160 -4.07 15.88 9.36
N LYS A 161 -3.68 16.44 8.19
CA LYS A 161 -4.63 17.13 7.28
C LYS A 161 -5.69 16.16 6.76
N MET A 162 -5.31 14.96 6.32
CA MET A 162 -6.27 13.95 5.83
C MET A 162 -7.31 13.60 6.89
N MET A 163 -6.92 13.54 8.16
CA MET A 163 -7.86 13.25 9.24
C MET A 163 -8.95 14.32 9.43
N SER A 164 -8.72 15.55 8.95
CA SER A 164 -9.67 16.66 9.01
C SER A 164 -10.50 16.85 7.75
N CYS A 165 -10.29 16.02 6.71
CA CYS A 165 -11.04 16.13 5.46
C CYS A 165 -12.49 15.69 5.61
N GLU A 166 -13.37 16.35 4.85
CA GLU A 166 -14.80 16.05 4.82
C GLU A 166 -15.25 15.43 3.50
N THR A 167 -14.40 15.47 2.46
CA THR A 167 -14.72 14.97 1.12
C THR A 167 -13.69 13.96 0.62
N VAL A 168 -14.10 13.07 -0.29
CA VAL A 168 -13.19 12.11 -0.94
C VAL A 168 -12.21 12.84 -1.86
N ASN A 169 -12.62 13.93 -2.50
CA ASN A 169 -11.74 14.70 -3.39
C ASN A 169 -10.55 15.31 -2.64
N ASP A 170 -10.78 15.88 -1.45
CA ASP A 170 -9.69 16.42 -0.63
C ASP A 170 -8.71 15.31 -0.20
N LEU A 171 -9.26 14.14 0.16
CA LEU A 171 -8.46 12.97 0.49
C LEU A 171 -7.63 12.49 -0.70
N VAL A 172 -8.18 12.47 -1.91
CA VAL A 172 -7.44 12.10 -3.14
C VAL A 172 -6.30 13.08 -3.40
N LEU A 173 -6.55 14.38 -3.30
CA LEU A 173 -5.52 15.42 -3.50
C LEU A 173 -4.37 15.27 -2.49
N LEU A 174 -4.69 15.09 -1.21
CA LEU A 174 -3.68 14.87 -0.17
C LEU A 174 -2.96 13.52 -0.32
N SER A 175 -3.64 12.49 -0.83
CA SER A 175 -3.01 11.19 -1.07
C SER A 175 -1.98 11.25 -2.19
N ASN A 176 -2.25 12.04 -3.24
CA ASN A 176 -1.28 12.32 -4.29
C ASN A 176 -0.07 13.11 -3.76
N GLU A 177 -0.31 14.10 -2.88
CA GLU A 177 0.77 14.82 -2.19
C GLU A 177 1.61 13.86 -1.32
N LEU A 178 0.95 12.96 -0.58
CA LEU A 178 1.60 11.93 0.22
C LEU A 178 2.39 10.93 -0.61
N LEU A 179 1.88 10.50 -1.77
CA LEU A 179 2.58 9.61 -2.69
C LEU A 179 3.90 10.23 -3.16
N ASN A 180 3.86 11.48 -3.61
CA ASN A 180 5.06 12.20 -4.03
C ASN A 180 6.07 12.34 -2.89
N LYS A 181 5.60 12.66 -1.67
CA LYS A 181 6.46 12.72 -0.48
C LYS A 181 7.00 11.35 -0.09
N GLN A 182 6.25 10.27 -0.36
CA GLN A 182 6.64 8.93 0.01
C GLN A 182 7.59 8.28 -1.01
N ASP A 183 7.61 8.68 -2.27
CA ASP A 183 8.70 8.33 -3.20
C ASP A 183 10.07 8.85 -2.73
N GLU A 184 10.09 9.91 -1.93
CA GLU A 184 11.31 10.34 -1.23
C GLU A 184 11.63 9.49 0.00
N ILE A 185 10.63 8.91 0.67
CA ILE A 185 10.76 8.06 1.87
C ILE A 185 11.13 6.61 1.50
N LYS A 186 10.67 6.10 0.35
CA LYS A 186 11.02 4.78 -0.21
C LYS A 186 12.52 4.64 -0.49
N LYS A 187 13.20 5.75 -0.78
CA LYS A 187 14.68 5.82 -0.91
C LYS A 187 15.29 5.96 0.48
N LEU A 188 15.50 4.83 1.14
CA LEU A 188 16.01 4.71 2.50
C LEU A 188 17.22 5.56 2.86
N ASP A 189 18.05 5.88 1.87
CA ASP A 189 19.21 6.76 1.99
C ASP A 189 18.88 8.17 2.48
N TYR A 190 17.62 8.60 2.43
CA TYR A 190 17.18 9.90 2.93
C TYR A 190 16.54 9.88 4.32
N PHE A 191 16.17 8.71 4.83
CA PHE A 191 15.31 8.58 6.01
C PHE A 191 15.99 7.88 7.18
N ILE A 192 16.86 6.91 6.90
CA ILE A 192 17.58 6.17 7.92
C ILE A 192 19.01 6.66 7.95
N ASP A 193 19.41 7.21 9.10
CA ASP A 193 20.83 7.30 9.41
C ASP A 193 21.33 5.87 9.62
N TYR A 194 21.94 5.29 8.59
CA TYR A 194 22.50 3.94 8.69
C TYR A 194 23.65 3.87 9.71
N ASN A 195 24.23 5.00 10.11
CA ASN A 195 25.19 5.05 11.22
C ASN A 195 24.51 4.98 12.59
N ALA A 196 23.19 5.09 12.66
CA ALA A 196 22.41 4.81 13.87
C ALA A 196 22.02 3.32 14.00
N LEU A 197 22.31 2.49 12.98
CA LEU A 197 22.07 1.04 12.97
C LEU A 197 23.26 0.23 13.53
N ILE A 198 24.25 0.90 14.15
CA ILE A 198 25.53 0.31 14.54
C ILE A 198 25.42 -0.59 15.80
N ASP A 199 24.36 -0.46 16.61
CA ASP A 199 24.18 -1.31 17.79
C ASP A 199 23.32 -2.55 17.50
N GLU A 200 23.97 -3.72 17.52
CA GLU A 200 23.43 -5.02 17.14
C GLU A 200 22.18 -5.43 17.96
N TYR A 201 21.28 -6.16 17.31
CA TYR A 201 19.94 -6.61 17.74
C TYR A 201 18.80 -5.58 17.71
N GLY A 202 19.01 -4.34 18.14
CA GLY A 202 17.93 -3.34 18.20
C GLY A 202 17.42 -2.89 16.84
N TRP A 203 18.33 -2.77 15.87
CA TRP A 203 18.04 -2.19 14.57
C TRP A 203 17.18 -3.09 13.67
N VAL A 204 17.25 -4.42 13.77
CA VAL A 204 16.37 -5.32 13.00
C VAL A 204 14.91 -5.11 13.40
N HIS A 205 14.64 -5.01 14.72
CA HIS A 205 13.30 -4.71 15.23
C HIS A 205 12.80 -3.34 14.76
N ASP A 206 13.68 -2.36 14.65
CA ASP A 206 13.33 -1.05 14.13
C ASP A 206 12.98 -1.06 12.65
N ILE A 207 13.78 -1.75 11.84
CA ILE A 207 13.49 -1.95 10.42
C ILE A 207 12.14 -2.64 10.27
N VAL A 208 11.84 -3.68 11.06
CA VAL A 208 10.52 -4.33 11.04
C VAL A 208 9.39 -3.35 11.40
N LYS A 209 9.58 -2.48 12.40
CA LYS A 209 8.57 -1.44 12.75
C LYS A 209 8.39 -0.44 11.62
N LEU A 210 9.47 0.02 11.00
CA LEU A 210 9.43 0.97 9.89
C LEU A 210 8.82 0.34 8.63
N SER A 211 9.19 -0.89 8.29
CA SER A 211 8.57 -1.67 7.22
C SER A 211 7.08 -1.83 7.43
N ASN A 212 6.65 -2.08 8.67
CA ASN A 212 5.24 -2.18 9.03
C ASN A 212 4.50 -0.84 8.89
N ALA A 213 5.12 0.27 9.32
CA ALA A 213 4.56 1.61 9.15
C ALA A 213 4.43 1.99 7.65
N ASN A 214 5.45 1.69 6.84
CA ASN A 214 5.43 1.89 5.39
C ASN A 214 4.40 1.01 4.68
N ALA A 215 4.27 -0.25 5.11
CA ALA A 215 3.27 -1.17 4.58
C ALA A 215 1.86 -0.62 4.76
N GLU A 216 1.53 -0.14 5.97
CA GLU A 216 0.22 0.45 6.26
C GLU A 216 -0.07 1.70 5.44
N PHE A 217 0.97 2.52 5.20
CA PHE A 217 0.85 3.64 4.28
C PHE A 217 0.49 3.18 2.87
N MET A 218 1.16 2.15 2.34
CA MET A 218 0.82 1.58 1.03
C MET A 218 -0.63 1.08 1.00
N GLY A 219 -1.10 0.47 2.09
CA GLY A 219 -2.50 0.10 2.26
C GLY A 219 -3.46 1.29 2.18
N LEU A 220 -3.13 2.44 2.78
CA LEU A 220 -3.94 3.66 2.64
C LEU A 220 -4.02 4.14 1.19
N ILE A 221 -2.91 4.13 0.46
CA ILE A 221 -2.89 4.54 -0.95
C ILE A 221 -3.82 3.66 -1.79
N VAL A 222 -3.71 2.34 -1.63
CA VAL A 222 -4.60 1.38 -2.30
C VAL A 222 -6.06 1.62 -1.93
N ASP A 223 -6.36 1.86 -0.65
CA ASP A 223 -7.72 2.19 -0.20
C ASP A 223 -8.24 3.47 -0.86
N VAL A 224 -7.46 4.55 -0.86
CA VAL A 224 -7.87 5.83 -1.47
C VAL A 224 -8.20 5.63 -2.93
N GLU A 225 -7.35 4.93 -3.69
CA GLU A 225 -7.55 4.72 -5.12
C GLU A 225 -8.81 3.89 -5.39
N ILE A 226 -8.97 2.75 -4.70
CA ILE A 226 -10.15 1.89 -4.85
C ILE A 226 -11.43 2.65 -4.48
N PHE A 227 -11.49 3.23 -3.28
CA PHE A 227 -12.73 3.84 -2.79
C PHE A 227 -13.07 5.13 -3.55
N SER A 228 -12.09 5.91 -3.98
CA SER A 228 -12.35 7.09 -4.81
C SER A 228 -12.88 6.73 -6.19
N ASN A 229 -12.35 5.68 -6.82
CA ASN A 229 -12.84 5.20 -8.11
C ASN A 229 -14.26 4.63 -8.03
N VAL A 230 -14.60 3.93 -6.94
CA VAL A 230 -15.98 3.46 -6.70
C VAL A 230 -16.95 4.63 -6.55
N ILE A 231 -16.63 5.62 -5.71
CA ILE A 231 -17.49 6.81 -5.50
C ILE A 231 -17.65 7.62 -6.79
N LYS A 232 -16.57 7.87 -7.54
CA LYS A 232 -16.64 8.59 -8.82
C LYS A 232 -17.58 7.90 -9.82
N GLN A 233 -17.54 6.58 -9.92
CA GLN A 233 -18.43 5.82 -10.81
C GLN A 233 -19.90 5.81 -10.35
N GLN A 234 -20.16 5.92 -9.04
CA GLN A 234 -21.53 6.10 -8.51
C GLN A 234 -22.08 7.48 -8.84
N LEU A 235 -21.34 8.55 -8.54
CA LEU A 235 -21.75 9.94 -8.81
C LEU A 235 -21.98 10.19 -10.31
N PHE A 236 -21.13 9.65 -11.18
CA PHE A 236 -21.30 9.76 -12.62
C PHE A 236 -22.54 9.04 -13.16
N LYS A 237 -23.00 7.97 -12.49
CA LYS A 237 -24.27 7.31 -12.82
C LYS A 237 -25.47 8.11 -12.37
N GLU A 238 -25.45 8.69 -11.16
CA GLU A 238 -26.55 9.54 -10.65
C GLU A 238 -26.74 10.78 -11.53
N ASN A 239 -25.65 11.40 -11.97
CA ASN A 239 -25.69 12.58 -12.84
C ASN A 239 -26.08 12.28 -14.30
N ARG A 240 -26.12 11.01 -14.73
CA ARG A 240 -26.59 10.62 -16.08
C ARG A 240 -28.11 10.47 -16.17
N VAL A 241 -28.85 10.73 -15.10
CA VAL A 241 -30.31 10.73 -15.12
C VAL A 241 -30.82 12.18 -15.13
N ARG A 242 -31.44 12.53 -16.28
CA ARG A 242 -32.12 13.79 -16.72
C ARG A 242 -31.19 14.82 -17.37
N ALA A 243 -31.52 15.41 -18.52
CA ALA A 243 -32.82 15.64 -19.17
C ALA A 243 -33.35 14.52 -20.08
#